data_AF-A0A955QKE9-F1
#
_entry.id   AF-A0A955QKE9-F1
#
_cell.length_a   1.000
_cell.length_b   1.000
_cell.length_c   1.000
_cell.angle_alpha   90.00
_cell.angle_beta   90.00
_cell.angle_gamma   90.00
#
_symmetry.space_group_name_H-M   'P 1'
#
loop_
_entity.id
_entity.type
_entity.pdbx_description
1 polymer ?
#
loop_
_entity_poly.entity_id
_entity_poly.type
_entity_poly.pdbx_seq_one_letter_code
_entity_poly.pdbx_strand_id
1 'polypeptide(L)'
;KGKIEKILRAKKAATEQGKADELLARAKELDERAKAITQQLSSLGAGAQVEVEVQASSGGGGAASGDLIALGKEQWDLQECYNCHKLFGQGGKKRGPELDNLGNLMTPDQIKEKVLYPKKWMAEGFDKEFEKGKMPDKYRELMEESEVDALVAFLSSLKDASVKTPTPIKKY
;
A
#
# COMPACT_ATOMS: atom_id res chain seq x y z
N LYS A 1 10.64 37.13 33.90
CA LYS A 1 11.18 36.70 32.58
C LYS A 1 10.40 35.54 31.93
N GLY A 2 9.75 34.63 32.68
CA GLY A 2 9.12 33.42 32.10
C GLY A 2 7.84 33.55 31.22
N LYS A 3 7.07 34.65 31.30
CA LYS A 3 5.86 34.81 30.45
C LYS A 3 6.20 35.05 28.97
N ILE A 4 7.27 35.78 28.69
CA ILE A 4 7.69 36.14 27.32
C ILE A 4 8.25 34.90 26.61
N GLU A 5 9.08 34.11 27.30
CA GLU A 5 9.60 32.84 26.79
C GLU A 5 8.49 31.86 26.42
N LYS A 6 7.45 31.75 27.25
CA LYS A 6 6.32 30.84 27.00
C LYS A 6 5.54 31.23 25.73
N ILE A 7 5.35 32.52 25.50
CA ILE A 7 4.67 33.04 24.30
C ILE A 7 5.55 32.82 23.06
N LEU A 8 6.85 33.06 23.15
CA LEU A 8 7.78 32.86 22.04
C LEU A 8 7.89 31.38 21.63
N ARG A 9 7.88 30.46 22.62
CA ARG A 9 7.86 29.02 22.36
C ARG A 9 6.55 28.58 21.71
N ALA A 10 5.41 29.07 22.19
CA ALA A 10 4.11 28.76 21.59
C ALA A 10 3.99 29.31 20.16
N LYS A 11 4.51 30.51 19.89
CA LYS A 11 4.54 31.08 18.54
C LYS A 11 5.45 30.29 17.61
N LYS A 12 6.63 29.86 18.06
CA LYS A 12 7.54 29.01 17.26
C LYS A 12 6.95 27.63 16.98
N ALA A 13 6.26 27.01 17.94
CA ALA A 13 5.56 25.75 17.72
C ALA A 13 4.41 25.88 16.70
N ALA A 14 3.79 27.06 16.61
CA ALA A 14 2.71 27.33 15.66
C ALA A 14 3.18 27.65 14.23
N THR A 15 4.49 27.83 14.00
CA THR A 15 5.01 28.04 12.63
C THR A 15 5.20 26.71 11.90
N GLU A 16 5.22 26.75 10.57
CA GLU A 16 5.49 25.57 9.73
C GLU A 16 6.84 24.91 10.08
N GLN A 17 7.84 25.72 10.45
CA GLN A 17 9.12 25.22 10.93
C GLN A 17 9.01 24.50 12.27
N GLY A 18 8.20 25.00 13.21
CA GLY A 18 7.96 24.32 14.48
C GLY A 18 7.21 22.99 14.33
N LYS A 19 6.26 22.91 13.40
CA LYS A 19 5.58 21.64 13.05
C LYS A 19 6.54 20.66 12.39
N ALA A 20 7.40 21.12 11.48
CA ALA A 20 8.42 20.29 10.85
C ALA A 20 9.44 19.75 11.88
N ASP A 21 9.88 20.59 12.82
CA ASP A 21 10.76 20.19 13.92
C ASP A 21 10.09 19.16 14.85
N GLU A 22 8.78 19.30 15.12
CA GLU A 22 8.01 18.33 15.90
C GLU A 22 7.88 16.97 15.18
N LEU A 23 7.63 16.98 13.86
CA LEU A 23 7.59 15.76 13.05
C LEU A 23 8.96 15.07 13.00
N LEU A 24 10.05 15.82 12.87
CA LEU A 24 11.41 15.28 12.93
C LEU A 24 11.73 14.68 14.30
N ALA A 25 11.26 15.30 15.39
CA ALA A 25 11.42 14.76 16.74
C ALA A 25 10.65 13.44 16.91
N ARG A 26 9.40 13.39 16.44
CA ARG A 26 8.59 12.16 16.42
C ARG A 26 9.21 11.06 15.58
N ALA A 27 9.76 11.39 14.42
CA ALA A 27 10.43 10.42 13.54
C ALA A 27 11.67 9.80 14.22
N LYS A 28 12.47 10.61 14.91
CA LYS A 28 13.63 10.11 15.69
C LYS A 28 13.19 9.18 16.83
N GLU A 29 12.14 9.53 17.55
CA GLU A 29 11.62 8.69 18.63
C GLU A 29 11.11 7.33 18.11
N LEU A 30 10.45 7.32 16.94
CA LEU A 30 10.00 6.09 16.30
C LEU A 30 11.17 5.22 15.82
N ASP A 31 12.23 5.83 15.26
CA ASP A 31 13.45 5.12 14.86
C ASP A 31 14.17 4.49 16.08
N GLU A 32 14.25 5.19 17.20
CA GLU A 32 14.80 4.63 18.45
C GLU A 32 13.95 3.47 18.97
N ARG A 33 12.62 3.58 18.92
CA ARG A 33 11.71 2.48 19.29
C ARG A 33 11.88 1.27 18.38
N ALA A 34 12.03 1.46 17.07
CA ALA A 34 12.25 0.38 16.11
C ALA A 34 13.57 -0.36 16.38
N LYS A 35 14.65 0.39 16.69
CA LYS A 35 15.95 -0.18 17.09
C LYS A 35 15.84 -0.98 18.38
N ALA A 36 15.11 -0.48 19.37
CA ALA A 36 14.87 -1.19 20.62
C ALA A 36 14.12 -2.51 20.39
N ILE A 37 13.06 -2.50 19.58
CA ILE A 37 12.31 -3.71 19.22
C ILE A 37 13.23 -4.72 18.51
N THR A 38 14.07 -4.25 17.59
CA THR A 38 15.03 -5.11 16.88
C THR A 38 16.02 -5.76 17.84
N GLN A 39 16.55 -5.00 18.81
CA GLN A 39 17.44 -5.54 19.84
C GLN A 39 16.72 -6.55 20.76
N GLN A 40 15.45 -6.30 21.10
CA GLN A 40 14.63 -7.24 21.87
C GLN A 40 14.37 -8.54 21.09
N LEU A 41 14.13 -8.46 19.78
CA LEU A 41 13.98 -9.66 18.94
C LEU A 41 15.27 -10.48 18.87
N SER A 42 16.42 -9.81 18.76
CA SER A 42 17.74 -10.48 18.77
C SER A 42 18.07 -11.14 20.11
N SER A 43 17.61 -10.59 21.24
CA SER A 43 17.85 -11.17 22.56
C SER A 43 16.94 -12.34 22.91
N LEU A 44 15.77 -12.44 22.26
CA LEU A 44 14.80 -13.54 22.45
C LEU A 44 15.18 -14.85 21.72
N GLY A 45 16.34 -14.89 21.06
CA GLY A 45 16.94 -16.13 20.56
C GLY A 45 16.42 -16.57 19.19
N ALA A 46 17.23 -16.29 18.17
CA ALA A 46 17.20 -16.99 16.89
C ALA A 46 17.63 -18.45 17.11
N GLY A 47 16.65 -19.33 17.28
CA GLY A 47 16.83 -20.78 17.50
C GLY A 47 16.07 -21.67 16.52
N ALA A 48 15.58 -21.15 15.40
CA ALA A 48 15.05 -21.95 14.30
C ALA A 48 15.88 -21.64 13.04
N GLN A 49 16.85 -22.52 12.78
CA GLN A 49 17.49 -22.58 11.47
C GLN A 49 16.44 -23.03 10.47
N VAL A 50 15.91 -22.09 9.69
CA VAL A 50 15.34 -22.40 8.38
C VAL A 50 16.46 -22.06 7.41
N GLU A 51 17.15 -23.08 6.90
CA GLU A 51 17.95 -22.96 5.69
C GLU A 51 17.03 -22.46 4.58
N VAL A 52 17.06 -21.15 4.35
CA VAL A 52 16.65 -20.57 3.09
C VAL A 52 17.94 -20.10 2.45
N GLU A 53 18.33 -20.82 1.41
CA GLU A 53 19.41 -20.49 0.51
C GLU A 53 19.34 -19.00 0.15
N VAL A 54 20.34 -18.26 0.59
CA VAL A 54 20.45 -16.82 0.36
C VAL A 54 20.87 -16.63 -1.09
N GLN A 55 19.90 -16.45 -1.98
CA GLN A 55 20.07 -15.51 -3.07
C GLN A 55 19.71 -14.13 -2.52
N ALA A 56 20.73 -13.30 -2.32
CA ALA A 56 20.59 -11.91 -1.93
C ALA A 56 19.50 -11.24 -2.79
N SER A 57 18.45 -10.63 -2.22
CA SER A 57 18.60 -9.27 -1.72
C SER A 57 17.59 -8.92 -0.62
N SER A 58 18.14 -8.37 0.47
CA SER A 58 17.53 -7.51 1.49
C SER A 58 16.27 -7.99 2.22
N GLY A 59 16.50 -8.78 3.28
CA GLY A 59 15.58 -8.93 4.39
C GLY A 59 15.45 -7.63 5.21
N GLY A 60 14.32 -6.96 5.02
CA GLY A 60 13.76 -5.91 5.88
C GLY A 60 12.22 -5.97 5.95
N GLY A 61 11.62 -7.10 5.57
CA GLY A 61 10.23 -7.21 5.11
C GLY A 61 9.13 -7.26 6.18
N GLY A 62 9.41 -6.97 7.45
CA GLY A 62 8.35 -6.82 8.45
C GLY A 62 7.81 -5.39 8.45
N ALA A 63 8.72 -4.44 8.67
CA ALA A 63 8.42 -3.01 8.66
C ALA A 63 8.34 -2.46 7.23
N ALA A 64 9.32 -2.77 6.36
CA ALA A 64 9.34 -2.24 4.99
C ALA A 64 8.17 -2.74 4.13
N SER A 65 7.69 -3.98 4.34
CA SER A 65 6.52 -4.49 3.64
C SER A 65 5.21 -3.93 4.21
N GLY A 66 5.15 -3.68 5.52
CA GLY A 66 4.04 -2.97 6.14
C GLY A 66 3.92 -1.52 5.65
N ASP A 67 5.06 -0.84 5.54
CA ASP A 67 5.17 0.52 4.98
C ASP A 67 4.73 0.54 3.51
N LEU A 68 5.17 -0.44 2.72
CA LEU A 68 4.79 -0.56 1.31
C LEU A 68 3.28 -0.83 1.13
N ILE A 69 2.67 -1.66 1.97
CA ILE A 69 1.23 -1.91 1.97
C ILE A 69 0.47 -0.64 2.38
N ALA A 70 0.96 0.11 3.36
CA ALA A 70 0.36 1.38 3.78
C ALA A 70 0.40 2.42 2.65
N LEU A 71 1.55 2.57 1.97
CA LEU A 71 1.69 3.42 0.78
C LEU A 71 0.78 2.95 -0.35
N GLY A 72 0.64 1.64 -0.56
CA GLY A 72 -0.28 1.09 -1.55
C GLY A 72 -1.74 1.42 -1.26
N LYS A 73 -2.13 1.39 0.02
CA LYS A 73 -3.47 1.84 0.44
C LYS A 73 -3.64 3.35 0.21
N GLU A 74 -2.61 4.16 0.45
CA GLU A 74 -2.66 5.59 0.13
C GLU A 74 -2.86 5.81 -1.37
N GLN A 75 -2.15 5.07 -2.23
CA GLN A 75 -2.35 5.14 -3.68
C GLN A 75 -3.76 4.69 -4.11
N TRP A 76 -4.34 3.68 -3.45
CA TRP A 76 -5.74 3.31 -3.66
C TRP A 76 -6.71 4.47 -3.42
N ASP A 77 -6.47 5.24 -2.36
CA ASP A 77 -7.30 6.38 -1.97
C ASP A 77 -7.04 7.60 -2.88
N LEU A 78 -5.77 7.91 -3.20
CA LEU A 78 -5.35 9.04 -4.05
C LEU A 78 -5.85 8.91 -5.49
N GLN A 79 -5.77 7.71 -6.06
CA GLN A 79 -6.24 7.41 -7.42
C GLN A 79 -7.75 7.15 -7.47
N GLU A 80 -8.43 7.33 -6.33
CA GLU A 80 -9.85 7.13 -6.13
C GLU A 80 -10.37 5.79 -6.65
N CYS A 81 -9.59 4.72 -6.49
CA CYS A 81 -9.94 3.37 -6.96
C CYS A 81 -11.28 2.90 -6.37
N TYR A 82 -11.58 3.34 -5.15
CA TYR A 82 -12.84 3.09 -4.43
C TYR A 82 -14.08 3.64 -5.15
N ASN A 83 -13.95 4.61 -6.07
CA ASN A 83 -15.09 5.14 -6.81
C ASN A 83 -15.69 4.06 -7.72
N CYS A 84 -14.90 3.08 -8.16
CA CYS A 84 -15.33 2.00 -9.07
C CYS A 84 -15.30 0.63 -8.40
N HIS A 85 -14.25 0.36 -7.63
CA HIS A 85 -14.03 -0.93 -6.98
C HIS A 85 -14.46 -0.91 -5.53
N LYS A 86 -14.64 -2.11 -4.97
CA LYS A 86 -14.93 -2.28 -3.55
C LYS A 86 -13.84 -3.04 -2.83
N LEU A 87 -13.64 -2.66 -1.58
CA LEU A 87 -12.84 -3.35 -0.57
C LEU A 87 -13.57 -3.29 0.76
N PHE A 88 -13.54 -4.36 1.53
CA PHE A 88 -14.12 -4.51 2.85
C PHE A 88 -15.60 -4.11 2.91
N GLY A 89 -16.35 -4.39 1.83
CA GLY A 89 -17.76 -4.00 1.68
C GLY A 89 -17.99 -2.50 1.40
N GLN A 90 -16.94 -1.69 1.25
CA GLN A 90 -17.00 -0.25 0.98
C GLN A 90 -16.55 0.06 -0.46
N GLY A 91 -17.14 1.08 -1.09
CA GLY A 91 -16.78 1.55 -2.44
C GLY A 91 -17.96 1.71 -3.40
N GLY A 92 -17.64 1.85 -4.68
CA GLY A 92 -18.54 2.26 -5.76
C GLY A 92 -19.64 1.26 -6.12
N LYS A 93 -20.71 1.76 -6.74
CA LYS A 93 -21.84 0.94 -7.24
C LYS A 93 -21.48 0.26 -8.58
N LYS A 94 -21.23 -1.06 -8.55
CA LYS A 94 -21.19 -2.01 -9.69
C LYS A 94 -20.37 -1.60 -10.93
N ARG A 95 -19.44 -0.64 -10.82
CA ARG A 95 -18.59 -0.21 -11.94
C ARG A 95 -17.35 -1.08 -12.11
N GLY A 96 -16.81 -1.60 -11.01
CA GLY A 96 -15.73 -2.57 -10.99
C GLY A 96 -16.02 -3.74 -10.04
N PRO A 97 -15.26 -4.84 -10.17
CA PRO A 97 -15.32 -5.99 -9.26
C PRO A 97 -14.85 -5.65 -7.85
N GLU A 98 -15.28 -6.48 -6.88
CA GLU A 98 -14.77 -6.50 -5.50
C GLU A 98 -13.39 -7.17 -5.50
N LEU A 99 -12.41 -6.59 -4.83
CA LEU A 99 -10.99 -6.99 -4.98
C LEU A 99 -10.40 -7.65 -3.73
N ASP A 100 -11.21 -7.92 -2.71
CA ASP A 100 -10.79 -8.45 -1.42
C ASP A 100 -10.07 -9.81 -1.48
N ASN A 101 -10.29 -10.59 -2.55
CA ASN A 101 -9.63 -11.88 -2.77
C ASN A 101 -8.62 -11.86 -3.92
N LEU A 102 -8.23 -10.67 -4.41
CA LEU A 102 -7.42 -10.55 -5.63
C LEU A 102 -6.06 -11.23 -5.52
N GLY A 103 -5.41 -11.16 -4.35
CA GLY A 103 -4.11 -11.76 -4.08
C GLY A 103 -4.08 -13.29 -4.07
N ASN A 104 -5.23 -13.96 -4.10
CA ASN A 104 -5.33 -15.40 -4.34
C ASN A 104 -5.57 -15.74 -5.82
N LEU A 105 -5.97 -14.76 -6.64
CA LEU A 105 -6.38 -14.95 -8.03
C LEU A 105 -5.35 -14.45 -9.04
N MET A 106 -4.53 -13.48 -8.67
CA MET A 106 -3.50 -12.89 -9.53
C MET A 106 -2.16 -12.81 -8.80
N THR A 107 -1.07 -13.00 -9.55
CA THR A 107 0.27 -12.70 -9.05
C THR A 107 0.51 -11.18 -9.02
N PRO A 108 1.48 -10.69 -8.24
CA PRO A 108 1.83 -9.27 -8.23
C PRO A 108 2.10 -8.70 -9.63
N ASP A 109 2.84 -9.43 -10.47
CA ASP A 109 3.12 -9.01 -11.86
C ASP A 109 1.87 -8.90 -12.72
N GLN A 110 0.90 -9.80 -12.54
CA GLN A 110 -0.36 -9.75 -13.25
C GLN A 110 -1.22 -8.57 -12.78
N ILE A 111 -1.18 -8.25 -11.47
CA ILE A 111 -1.85 -7.07 -10.92
C ILE A 111 -1.22 -5.80 -11.50
N LYS A 112 0.12 -5.71 -11.51
CA LYS A 112 0.87 -4.61 -12.15
C LYS A 112 0.49 -4.45 -13.61
N GLU A 113 0.46 -5.55 -14.36
CA GLU A 113 0.06 -5.56 -15.76
C GLU A 113 -1.39 -5.09 -15.94
N LYS A 114 -2.33 -5.51 -15.09
CA LYS A 114 -3.73 -5.07 -15.15
C LYS A 114 -3.87 -3.58 -14.84
N VAL A 115 -3.21 -3.07 -13.81
CA VAL A 115 -3.25 -1.63 -13.45
C VAL A 115 -2.73 -0.77 -14.60
N LEU A 116 -1.59 -1.15 -15.19
CA LEU A 116 -0.93 -0.37 -16.26
C LEU A 116 -1.49 -0.62 -17.65
N TYR A 117 -2.16 -1.75 -17.86
CA TYR A 117 -2.78 -2.16 -19.11
C TYR A 117 -4.16 -2.78 -18.86
N PRO A 118 -5.19 -1.96 -18.57
CA PRO A 118 -6.53 -2.44 -18.21
C PRO A 118 -7.18 -3.38 -19.21
N LYS A 119 -6.80 -3.30 -20.49
CA LYS A 119 -7.34 -4.12 -21.59
C LYS A 119 -6.74 -5.53 -21.67
N LYS A 120 -5.67 -5.83 -20.93
CA LYS A 120 -5.05 -7.16 -20.95
C LYS A 120 -5.79 -8.20 -20.12
N TRP A 121 -6.48 -7.74 -19.07
CA TRP A 121 -7.23 -8.61 -18.17
C TRP A 121 -8.68 -8.14 -18.04
N MET A 122 -9.61 -9.07 -18.08
CA MET A 122 -11.03 -8.83 -17.87
C MET A 122 -11.48 -9.58 -16.63
N ALA A 123 -12.34 -8.99 -15.80
CA ALA A 123 -13.00 -9.72 -14.73
C ALA A 123 -14.23 -10.46 -15.28
N GLU A 124 -14.40 -11.73 -14.93
CA GLU A 124 -15.57 -12.52 -15.32
C GLU A 124 -16.87 -11.81 -14.93
N GLY A 125 -17.80 -11.68 -15.88
CA GLY A 125 -19.09 -10.99 -15.67
C GLY A 125 -19.06 -9.46 -15.77
N PHE A 126 -17.92 -8.87 -16.16
CA PHE A 126 -17.74 -7.42 -16.40
C PHE A 126 -17.48 -7.09 -17.89
N ASP A 127 -17.98 -7.92 -18.80
CA ASP A 127 -17.74 -7.80 -20.25
C ASP A 127 -18.12 -6.41 -20.80
N LYS A 128 -19.29 -5.88 -20.40
CA LYS A 128 -19.78 -4.59 -20.87
C LYS A 128 -18.92 -3.43 -20.36
N GLU A 129 -18.47 -3.50 -19.11
CA GLU A 129 -17.62 -2.48 -18.48
C GLU A 129 -16.21 -2.51 -19.09
N PHE A 130 -15.71 -3.70 -19.40
CA PHE A 130 -14.44 -3.93 -20.08
C PHE A 130 -14.46 -3.38 -21.51
N GLU A 131 -15.46 -3.72 -22.32
CA GLU A 131 -15.62 -3.21 -23.70
C GLU A 131 -15.75 -1.68 -23.74
N LYS A 132 -16.43 -1.10 -22.74
CA LYS A 132 -16.58 0.36 -22.60
C LYS A 132 -15.34 1.06 -22.04
N GLY A 133 -14.27 0.32 -21.72
CA GLY A 133 -13.04 0.88 -21.14
C GLY A 133 -13.30 1.65 -19.85
N LYS A 134 -14.14 1.12 -18.95
CA LYS A 134 -14.50 1.83 -17.70
C LYS A 134 -13.35 1.97 -16.72
N MET A 135 -12.35 1.08 -16.81
CA MET A 135 -11.10 1.22 -16.05
C MET A 135 -10.15 2.16 -16.80
N PRO A 136 -9.70 3.27 -16.18
CA PRO A 136 -8.79 4.23 -16.82
C PRO A 136 -7.47 3.58 -17.23
N ASP A 137 -6.93 3.96 -18.38
CA ASP A 137 -5.66 3.47 -18.94
C ASP A 137 -4.48 4.42 -18.72
N LYS A 138 -4.70 5.50 -17.95
CA LYS A 138 -3.73 6.58 -17.73
C LYS A 138 -2.80 6.39 -16.53
N TYR A 139 -2.94 5.29 -15.80
CA TYR A 139 -2.18 5.07 -14.57
C TYR A 139 -0.67 4.96 -14.81
N ARG A 140 -0.23 4.64 -16.03
CA ARG A 140 1.20 4.68 -16.39
C ARG A 140 1.76 6.10 -16.37
N GLU A 141 0.96 7.09 -16.77
CA GLU A 141 1.39 8.49 -16.80
C GLU A 141 1.10 9.22 -15.48
N LEU A 142 0.20 8.68 -14.65
CA LEU A 142 -0.24 9.29 -13.39
C LEU A 142 0.48 8.77 -12.15
N MET A 143 1.16 7.62 -12.23
CA MET A 143 1.84 7.00 -11.11
C MET A 143 3.29 6.66 -11.49
N GLU A 144 4.20 6.94 -10.56
CA GLU A 144 5.59 6.49 -10.65
C GLU A 144 5.69 4.98 -10.40
N GLU A 145 6.76 4.35 -10.87
CA GLU A 145 6.92 2.89 -10.77
C GLU A 145 6.85 2.39 -9.32
N SER A 146 7.46 3.10 -8.38
CA SER A 146 7.42 2.76 -6.95
C SER A 146 6.02 2.87 -6.34
N GLU A 147 5.18 3.78 -6.83
CA GLU A 147 3.79 3.93 -6.39
C GLU A 147 2.93 2.79 -6.91
N VAL A 148 3.18 2.36 -8.15
CA VAL A 148 2.54 1.18 -8.75
C VAL A 148 2.92 -0.07 -7.96
N ASP A 149 4.20 -0.24 -7.64
CA ASP A 149 4.68 -1.39 -6.86
C ASP A 149 4.07 -1.41 -5.45
N ALA A 150 3.92 -0.24 -4.81
CA ALA A 150 3.23 -0.12 -3.53
C ALA A 150 1.76 -0.53 -3.63
N LEU A 151 1.04 -0.01 -4.63
CA LEU A 151 -0.37 -0.36 -4.89
C LEU A 151 -0.51 -1.87 -5.15
N VAL A 152 0.39 -2.45 -5.94
CA VAL A 152 0.42 -3.88 -6.23
C VAL A 152 0.66 -4.69 -4.96
N ALA A 153 1.58 -4.28 -4.09
CA ALA A 153 1.83 -4.95 -2.81
C ALA A 153 0.57 -4.94 -1.92
N PHE A 154 -0.11 -3.80 -1.82
CA PHE A 154 -1.37 -3.69 -1.10
C PHE A 154 -2.45 -4.63 -1.69
N LEU A 155 -2.70 -4.57 -3.00
CA LEU A 155 -3.72 -5.41 -3.64
C LEU A 155 -3.40 -6.90 -3.57
N SER A 156 -2.12 -7.27 -3.66
CA SER A 156 -1.65 -8.67 -3.53
C SER A 156 -1.81 -9.21 -2.11
N SER A 157 -1.89 -8.31 -1.10
CA SER A 157 -2.12 -8.70 0.28
C SER A 157 -3.59 -9.09 0.56
N LEU A 158 -4.51 -8.73 -0.33
CA LEU A 158 -5.95 -8.99 -0.21
C LEU A 158 -6.26 -10.46 -0.55
N LYS A 159 -6.55 -11.26 0.47
CA LYS A 159 -6.71 -12.72 0.34
C LYS A 159 -7.98 -13.25 1.01
N ASP A 160 -8.99 -12.40 1.15
CA ASP A 160 -10.26 -12.79 1.78
C ASP A 160 -11.09 -13.66 0.83
N ALA A 161 -10.93 -14.98 0.95
CA ALA A 161 -11.66 -15.96 0.17
C ALA A 161 -13.18 -15.99 0.42
N SER A 162 -13.69 -15.28 1.43
CA SER A 162 -15.14 -15.17 1.68
C SER A 162 -15.83 -14.24 0.68
N VAL A 163 -15.08 -13.32 0.06
CA VAL A 163 -15.59 -12.39 -0.93
C VAL A 163 -15.54 -13.00 -2.33
N LYS A 164 -16.64 -12.88 -3.07
CA LYS A 164 -16.75 -13.37 -4.44
C LYS A 164 -16.08 -12.40 -5.43
N THR A 165 -14.76 -12.30 -5.38
CA THR A 165 -13.97 -11.62 -6.43
C THR A 165 -14.04 -12.44 -7.72
N PRO A 166 -14.47 -11.86 -8.86
CA PRO A 166 -14.56 -12.58 -10.12
C PRO A 166 -13.20 -13.00 -10.67
N THR A 167 -13.19 -14.10 -11.43
CA THR A 167 -11.98 -14.67 -12.02
C THR A 167 -11.37 -13.69 -13.05
N PRO A 168 -10.07 -13.40 -12.98
CA PRO A 168 -9.36 -12.67 -14.02
C PRO A 168 -9.17 -13.53 -15.28
N ILE A 169 -9.50 -12.98 -16.44
CA ILE A 169 -9.38 -13.62 -17.75
C ILE A 169 -8.40 -12.80 -18.59
N LYS A 170 -7.28 -13.40 -18.98
CA LYS A 170 -6.31 -12.78 -19.89
C LYS A 170 -6.90 -12.70 -21.30
N LYS A 171 -6.81 -11.53 -21.94
CA LYS A 171 -7.37 -11.28 -23.29
C LYS A 171 -6.29 -11.14 -24.35
N TYR A 172 -5.26 -10.33 -24.09
CA TYR A 172 -4.21 -9.97 -25.04
C TYR A 172 -2.86 -9.82 -24.33
#